data_AF-A0A8T6EIH0-F1
#
_entry.id   AF-A0A8T6EIH0-F1
#
_cell.length_a   1.000
_cell.length_b   1.000
_cell.length_c   1.000
_cell.angle_alpha   90.00
_cell.angle_beta   90.00
_cell.angle_gamma   90.00
#
_symmetry.space_group_name_H-M   'P 1'
#
loop_
_entity.id
_entity.type
_entity.pdbx_description
1 polymer ?
#
loop_
_entity_poly.entity_id
_entity_poly.type
_entity_poly.pdbx_seq_one_letter_code
_entity_poly.pdbx_strand_id
1 'polypeptide(L)'
;MESLIMPHMKSKGAAKKIYLELINSVSMSALLPHEFVQVMMDRYYKREPKPDRNVHGTYFEYVIGEALAQNGVTSMYYQADVLHVPLVTFDWFLYHDTHPVSISCKTKARDKWKQAAHEAMALKQVYVQATNYLVTIEPLAKSTVKKTLVPNTIDHFVVANKPEFSQAVIDIAGREYVRARDRSPIQKGSFVPVA
;
A
#
# COMPACT_ATOMS: atom_id res chain seq x y z
N MET A 1 10.33 -5.33 -18.12
CA MET A 1 8.93 -4.86 -17.99
C MET A 1 8.99 -3.47 -17.41
N GLU A 2 8.24 -2.51 -17.98
CA GLU A 2 8.13 -1.18 -17.39
C GLU A 2 7.18 -1.23 -16.18
N SER A 3 7.53 -0.54 -15.10
CA SER A 3 6.67 -0.46 -13.92
C SER A 3 5.38 0.30 -14.25
N LEU A 4 4.24 -0.20 -13.75
CA LEU A 4 2.93 0.41 -13.93
C LEU A 4 2.73 1.67 -13.08
N ILE A 5 3.39 1.76 -11.92
CA ILE A 5 3.22 2.92 -11.02
C ILE A 5 4.22 4.05 -11.29
N MET A 6 5.45 3.72 -11.71
CA MET A 6 6.56 4.69 -11.77
C MET A 6 6.41 5.86 -12.74
N PRO A 7 5.74 5.72 -13.91
CA PRO A 7 5.45 6.84 -14.80
C PRO A 7 4.62 7.94 -14.13
N HIS A 8 3.86 7.60 -13.10
CA HIS A 8 2.95 8.50 -12.40
C HIS A 8 3.56 9.11 -11.12
N MET A 9 4.69 8.58 -10.65
CA MET A 9 5.34 9.02 -9.42
C MET A 9 6.24 10.24 -9.64
N LYS A 10 5.94 11.36 -8.96
CA LYS A 10 6.69 12.63 -9.06
C LYS A 10 8.10 12.60 -8.43
N SER A 11 8.38 11.69 -7.50
CA SER A 11 9.65 11.69 -6.75
C SER A 11 10.83 11.12 -7.54
N LYS A 12 12.03 11.71 -7.36
CA LYS A 12 13.33 11.19 -7.82
C LYS A 12 14.18 10.82 -6.60
N GLY A 13 13.77 9.77 -5.87
CA GLY A 13 14.46 9.29 -4.67
C GLY A 13 15.30 8.03 -4.89
N ALA A 14 16.19 7.73 -3.93
CA ALA A 14 16.99 6.51 -3.93
C ALA A 14 16.09 5.27 -4.09
N ALA A 15 15.01 5.15 -3.32
CA ALA A 15 14.07 4.03 -3.40
C ALA A 15 13.55 3.79 -4.83
N LYS A 16 13.22 4.85 -5.59
CA LYS A 16 12.75 4.73 -6.99
C LYS A 16 13.84 4.19 -7.90
N LYS A 17 15.08 4.66 -7.76
CA LYS A 17 16.23 4.16 -8.52
C LYS A 17 16.43 2.66 -8.27
N ILE A 18 16.45 2.27 -7.00
CA ILE A 18 16.63 0.87 -6.58
C ILE A 18 15.50 0.00 -7.13
N TYR A 19 14.26 0.46 -6.99
CA TYR A 19 13.08 -0.25 -7.47
C TYR A 19 13.12 -0.49 -8.98
N LEU A 20 13.39 0.56 -9.78
CA LEU A 20 13.48 0.44 -11.23
C LEU A 20 14.61 -0.50 -11.67
N GLU A 21 15.75 -0.48 -10.98
CA GLU A 21 16.86 -1.41 -11.22
C GLU A 21 16.44 -2.87 -11.00
N LEU A 22 15.71 -3.15 -9.91
CA LEU A 22 15.36 -4.51 -9.50
C LEU A 22 14.17 -5.11 -10.26
N ILE A 23 13.18 -4.30 -10.65
CA ILE A 23 11.97 -4.79 -11.33
C ILE A 23 12.23 -5.19 -12.79
N ASN A 24 13.18 -4.53 -13.46
CA ASN A 24 13.47 -4.77 -14.88
C ASN A 24 13.88 -6.22 -15.21
N SER A 25 14.30 -7.00 -14.20
CA SER A 25 14.76 -8.38 -14.34
C SER A 25 13.81 -9.42 -13.73
N VAL A 26 12.55 -9.07 -13.47
CA VAL A 26 11.51 -10.02 -13.03
C VAL A 26 10.56 -10.33 -14.19
N SER A 27 10.36 -11.61 -14.49
CA SER A 27 9.31 -12.06 -15.40
C SER A 27 8.03 -12.30 -14.61
N MET A 28 7.03 -11.44 -14.84
CA MET A 28 5.92 -11.22 -13.92
C MET A 28 4.66 -12.04 -14.18
N SER A 29 4.46 -12.55 -15.39
CA SER A 29 3.22 -13.27 -15.79
C SER A 29 3.00 -14.62 -15.11
N ALA A 30 3.85 -14.99 -14.15
CA ALA A 30 3.84 -16.29 -13.48
C ALA A 30 3.75 -16.20 -11.95
N LEU A 31 3.71 -15.00 -11.37
CA LEU A 31 3.76 -14.82 -9.92
C LEU A 31 2.42 -14.35 -9.36
N LEU A 32 1.98 -14.99 -8.28
CA LEU A 32 0.93 -14.46 -7.42
C LEU A 32 1.42 -13.19 -6.70
N PRO A 33 0.52 -12.28 -6.28
CA PRO A 33 0.92 -11.03 -5.62
C PRO A 33 1.90 -11.20 -4.45
N HIS A 34 1.71 -12.23 -3.62
CA HIS A 34 2.57 -12.47 -2.46
C HIS A 34 3.95 -13.02 -2.84
N GLU A 35 4.03 -13.79 -3.93
CA GLU A 35 5.29 -14.32 -4.47
C GLU A 35 6.09 -13.18 -5.10
N PHE A 36 5.43 -12.26 -5.80
CA PHE A 36 6.07 -11.05 -6.30
C PHE A 36 6.69 -10.22 -5.18
N VAL A 37 5.94 -9.98 -4.09
CA VAL A 37 6.46 -9.28 -2.92
C VAL A 37 7.69 -10.00 -2.37
N GLN A 38 7.61 -11.33 -2.18
CA GLN A 38 8.73 -12.12 -1.67
C GLN A 38 9.97 -11.94 -2.57
N VAL A 39 9.83 -12.11 -3.88
CA VAL A 39 10.94 -11.96 -4.85
C VAL A 39 11.55 -10.57 -4.80
N MET A 40 10.72 -9.52 -4.80
CA MET A 40 11.21 -8.14 -4.80
C MET A 40 11.89 -7.76 -3.49
N MET A 41 11.39 -8.25 -2.35
CA MET A 41 12.01 -7.99 -1.05
C MET A 41 13.31 -8.77 -0.88
N ASP A 42 13.40 -10.02 -1.33
CA ASP A 42 14.65 -10.79 -1.30
C ASP A 42 15.75 -10.15 -2.14
N ARG A 43 15.41 -9.71 -3.35
CA ARG A 43 16.32 -8.96 -4.22
C ARG A 43 16.79 -7.66 -3.56
N TYR A 44 15.87 -6.94 -2.91
CA TYR A 44 16.19 -5.72 -2.19
C TYR A 44 17.16 -5.98 -1.04
N TYR A 45 16.89 -6.96 -0.18
CA TYR A 45 17.77 -7.26 0.95
C TYR A 45 19.14 -7.79 0.52
N LYS A 46 19.22 -8.49 -0.62
CA LYS A 46 20.51 -8.89 -1.20
C LYS A 46 21.32 -7.69 -1.70
N ARG A 47 20.65 -6.73 -2.33
CA ARG A 47 21.27 -5.51 -2.88
C ARG A 47 21.63 -4.50 -1.78
N GLU A 48 20.77 -4.39 -0.77
CA GLU A 48 20.86 -3.45 0.35
C GLU A 48 20.82 -4.22 1.68
N PRO A 49 21.91 -4.90 2.10
CA PRO A 49 21.92 -5.68 3.33
C PRO A 49 21.73 -4.85 4.61
N LYS A 50 21.98 -3.55 4.54
CA LYS A 50 21.79 -2.57 5.63
C LYS A 50 21.00 -1.38 5.10
N PRO A 51 19.70 -1.57 4.83
CA PRO A 51 18.94 -0.57 4.11
C PRO A 51 18.66 0.64 5.01
N ASP A 52 18.77 1.84 4.43
CA ASP A 52 18.26 3.05 5.07
C ASP A 52 16.76 2.88 5.36
N ARG A 53 16.32 3.31 6.55
CA ARG A 53 14.95 3.06 7.02
C ARG A 53 13.89 3.74 6.15
N ASN A 54 14.17 4.96 5.67
CA ASN A 54 13.22 5.70 4.84
C ASN A 54 13.17 5.10 3.43
N VAL A 55 14.35 4.82 2.85
CA VAL A 55 14.45 4.14 1.56
C VAL A 55 13.73 2.79 1.59
N HIS A 56 13.90 2.02 2.67
CA HIS A 56 13.26 0.72 2.84
C HIS A 56 11.74 0.79 2.90
N GLY A 57 11.19 1.75 3.66
CA GLY A 57 9.75 1.98 3.73
C GLY A 57 9.17 2.32 2.36
N THR A 58 9.74 3.34 1.71
CA THR A 58 9.30 3.78 0.38
C THR A 58 9.47 2.69 -0.69
N TYR A 59 10.55 1.90 -0.64
CA TYR A 59 10.71 0.75 -1.55
C TYR A 59 9.59 -0.27 -1.35
N PHE A 60 9.26 -0.59 -0.09
CA PHE A 60 8.18 -1.53 0.22
C PHE A 60 6.83 -1.01 -0.28
N GLU A 61 6.52 0.27 -0.08
CA GLU A 61 5.31 0.89 -0.63
C GLU A 61 5.22 0.73 -2.16
N TYR A 62 6.33 0.91 -2.89
CA TYR A 62 6.36 0.70 -4.35
C TYR A 62 6.11 -0.75 -4.75
N VAL A 63 6.67 -1.71 -4.00
CA VAL A 63 6.41 -3.14 -4.24
C VAL A 63 4.93 -3.46 -4.04
N ILE A 64 4.29 -2.94 -2.99
CA ILE A 64 2.86 -3.14 -2.75
C ILE A 64 2.01 -2.51 -3.86
N GLY A 65 2.28 -1.25 -4.21
CA GLY A 65 1.54 -0.56 -5.26
C GLY A 65 1.62 -1.23 -6.61
N GLU A 66 2.78 -1.75 -6.98
CA GLU A 66 2.96 -2.48 -8.22
C GLU A 66 2.24 -3.83 -8.19
N ALA A 67 2.29 -4.56 -7.07
CA ALA A 67 1.54 -5.80 -6.92
C ALA A 67 0.04 -5.59 -7.13
N LEU A 68 -0.51 -4.49 -6.60
CA LEU A 68 -1.90 -4.08 -6.80
C LEU A 68 -2.17 -3.74 -8.27
N ALA A 69 -1.38 -2.83 -8.85
CA ALA A 69 -1.53 -2.37 -10.23
C ALA A 69 -1.52 -3.54 -11.24
N GLN A 70 -0.58 -4.46 -11.09
CA GLN A 70 -0.43 -5.61 -12.00
C GLN A 70 -1.59 -6.60 -11.91
N ASN A 71 -2.36 -6.56 -10.83
CA ASN A 71 -3.50 -7.44 -10.60
C ASN A 71 -4.84 -6.70 -10.77
N GLY A 72 -4.85 -5.66 -11.60
CA GLY A 72 -6.07 -4.98 -12.05
C GLY A 72 -6.65 -3.98 -11.04
N VAL A 73 -5.89 -3.61 -10.01
CA VAL A 73 -6.33 -2.55 -9.09
C VAL A 73 -6.09 -1.19 -9.73
N THR A 74 -7.17 -0.44 -9.95
CA THR A 74 -7.17 0.81 -10.71
C THR A 74 -7.43 2.03 -9.82
N SER A 75 -7.25 3.24 -10.38
CA SER A 75 -7.59 4.51 -9.73
C SER A 75 -6.98 4.72 -8.33
N MET A 76 -5.72 4.33 -8.16
CA MET A 76 -4.99 4.44 -6.90
C MET A 76 -4.32 5.80 -6.75
N TYR A 77 -4.16 6.26 -5.51
CA TYR A 77 -3.40 7.46 -5.16
C TYR A 77 -2.26 7.08 -4.23
N TYR A 78 -1.03 7.39 -4.63
CA TYR A 78 0.15 7.24 -3.78
C TYR A 78 0.38 8.49 -2.94
N GLN A 79 0.65 8.31 -1.64
CA GLN A 79 0.89 9.38 -0.66
C GLN A 79 -0.23 10.43 -0.68
N ALA A 80 -1.45 9.96 -0.40
CA ALA A 80 -2.67 10.73 -0.54
C ALA A 80 -3.03 11.47 0.76
N ASP A 81 -3.26 12.79 0.64
CA ASP A 81 -3.90 13.57 1.70
C ASP A 81 -5.38 13.71 1.33
N VAL A 82 -6.27 13.34 2.26
CA VAL A 82 -7.72 13.32 2.02
C VAL A 82 -8.38 14.51 2.72
N LEU A 83 -9.27 15.21 2.00
CA LEU A 83 -10.02 16.35 2.52
C LEU A 83 -10.83 15.93 3.75
N HIS A 84 -10.85 16.80 4.76
CA HIS A 84 -11.48 16.55 6.07
C HIS A 84 -10.87 15.43 6.91
N VAL A 85 -9.82 14.77 6.46
CA VAL A 85 -9.01 13.83 7.25
C VAL A 85 -7.70 14.52 7.64
N PRO A 86 -7.66 15.27 8.76
CA PRO A 86 -6.50 16.08 9.10
C PRO A 86 -5.29 15.24 9.49
N LEU A 87 -4.09 15.72 9.15
CA LEU A 87 -2.81 15.21 9.64
C LEU A 87 -2.52 13.73 9.28
N VAL A 88 -3.14 13.22 8.22
CA VAL A 88 -2.92 11.86 7.71
C VAL A 88 -2.53 11.92 6.24
N THR A 89 -1.44 11.23 5.91
CA THR A 89 -1.04 10.91 4.53
C THR A 89 -1.08 9.39 4.39
N PHE A 90 -1.93 8.88 3.52
CA PHE A 90 -2.06 7.44 3.27
C PHE A 90 -1.04 6.97 2.25
N ASP A 91 -0.36 5.84 2.49
CA ASP A 91 0.65 5.29 1.58
C ASP A 91 0.02 4.97 0.21
N TRP A 92 -1.05 4.17 0.21
CA TRP A 92 -1.94 3.99 -0.93
C TRP A 92 -3.40 4.20 -0.53
N PHE A 93 -4.13 4.90 -1.39
CA PHE A 93 -5.54 5.21 -1.18
C PHE A 93 -6.33 4.98 -2.46
N LEU A 94 -7.49 4.34 -2.35
CA LEU A 94 -8.40 4.10 -3.46
C LEU A 94 -9.73 4.77 -3.12
N TYR A 95 -10.11 5.73 -3.95
CA TYR A 95 -11.23 6.60 -3.64
C TYR A 95 -12.56 6.01 -4.12
N HIS A 96 -13.53 6.01 -3.22
CA HIS A 96 -14.96 5.89 -3.51
C HIS A 96 -15.69 6.87 -2.57
N ASP A 97 -16.84 7.39 -2.99
CA ASP A 97 -17.61 8.38 -2.21
C ASP A 97 -18.04 7.84 -0.84
N THR A 98 -18.32 6.54 -0.75
CA THR A 98 -18.85 5.89 0.46
C THR A 98 -17.93 4.86 1.10
N HIS A 99 -17.16 4.10 0.32
CA HIS A 99 -16.40 2.94 0.78
C HIS A 99 -14.93 2.98 0.31
N PRO A 100 -14.19 4.08 0.58
CA PRO A 100 -12.81 4.15 0.17
C PRO A 100 -11.95 3.09 0.86
N VAL A 101 -10.82 2.76 0.25
CA VAL A 101 -9.85 1.82 0.80
C VAL A 101 -8.56 2.56 1.09
N SER A 102 -8.04 2.40 2.32
CA SER A 102 -6.69 2.83 2.67
C SER A 102 -5.78 1.64 2.91
N ILE A 103 -4.52 1.76 2.49
CA ILE A 103 -3.50 0.74 2.67
C ILE A 103 -2.28 1.40 3.30
N SER A 104 -2.00 1.03 4.55
CA SER A 104 -0.82 1.43 5.30
C SER A 104 0.26 0.37 5.17
N CYS A 105 1.44 0.73 4.67
CA CYS A 105 2.56 -0.17 4.43
C CYS A 105 3.61 0.00 5.53
N LYS A 106 3.89 -1.04 6.33
CA LYS A 106 4.93 -0.99 7.36
C LYS A 106 5.85 -2.20 7.22
N THR A 107 7.14 -1.97 6.95
CA THR A 107 8.13 -3.06 6.90
C THR A 107 8.33 -3.75 8.26
N LYS A 108 8.14 -3.01 9.35
CA LYS A 108 8.12 -3.56 10.72
C LYS A 108 6.89 -3.01 11.44
N ALA A 109 5.96 -3.90 11.79
CA ALA A 109 4.68 -3.49 12.37
C ALA A 109 4.74 -3.18 13.89
N ARG A 110 5.77 -3.62 14.63
CA ARG A 110 6.01 -3.44 16.10
C ARG A 110 5.00 -2.58 16.87
N ASP A 111 5.31 -1.31 17.18
CA ASP A 111 4.36 -0.34 17.75
C ASP A 111 3.77 0.59 16.67
N LYS A 112 4.29 0.50 15.45
CA LYS A 112 3.91 1.37 14.33
C LYS A 112 2.51 1.08 13.80
N TRP A 113 1.94 -0.09 14.11
CA TRP A 113 0.54 -0.36 13.83
C TRP A 113 -0.40 0.63 14.54
N LYS A 114 0.03 1.24 15.66
CA LYS A 114 -0.75 2.28 16.36
C LYS A 114 -0.95 3.52 15.49
N GLN A 115 0.06 3.86 14.67
CA GLN A 115 -0.05 4.95 13.71
C GLN A 115 -1.09 4.61 12.64
N ALA A 116 -1.01 3.42 12.04
CA ALA A 116 -1.99 2.95 11.07
C ALA A 116 -3.42 2.89 11.65
N ALA A 117 -3.55 2.53 12.93
CA ALA A 117 -4.85 2.53 13.62
C ALA A 117 -5.40 3.95 13.81
N HIS A 118 -4.54 4.93 14.09
CA HIS A 118 -4.93 6.34 14.16
C HIS A 118 -5.38 6.87 12.80
N GLU A 119 -4.62 6.57 11.75
CA GLU A 119 -4.94 6.94 10.36
C GLU A 119 -6.28 6.32 9.92
N ALA A 120 -6.50 5.04 10.22
CA ALA A 120 -7.74 4.32 9.95
C ALA A 120 -8.96 4.91 10.69
N MET A 121 -8.78 5.27 11.96
CA MET A 121 -9.83 5.89 12.77
C MET A 121 -10.21 7.27 12.21
N ALA A 122 -9.21 8.09 11.85
CA ALA A 122 -9.44 9.41 11.25
C ALA A 122 -10.21 9.28 9.92
N LEU A 123 -9.87 8.29 9.09
CA LEU A 123 -10.62 8.05 7.85
C LEU A 123 -12.07 7.67 8.13
N LYS A 124 -12.32 6.76 9.09
CA LYS A 124 -13.67 6.29 9.43
C LYS A 124 -14.57 7.36 10.05
N GLN A 125 -14.00 8.44 10.60
CA GLN A 125 -14.77 9.61 11.04
C GLN A 125 -15.38 10.40 9.88
N VAL A 126 -14.76 10.33 8.69
CA VAL A 126 -15.24 10.99 7.47
C VAL A 126 -16.01 10.00 6.59
N TYR A 127 -15.50 8.77 6.45
CA TYR A 127 -16.04 7.71 5.62
C TYR A 127 -16.34 6.47 6.46
N VAL A 128 -17.56 6.39 6.98
CA VAL A 128 -17.97 5.33 7.93
C VAL A 128 -17.76 3.92 7.37
N GLN A 129 -17.90 3.72 6.04
CA GLN A 129 -17.72 2.42 5.38
C GLN A 129 -16.31 2.23 4.79
N ALA A 130 -15.34 3.06 5.17
CA ALA A 130 -13.95 2.89 4.73
C ALA A 130 -13.38 1.55 5.21
N THR A 131 -12.59 0.91 4.35
CA THR A 131 -11.84 -0.31 4.69
C THR A 131 -10.36 0.03 4.80
N ASN A 132 -9.73 -0.36 5.92
CA ASN A 132 -8.33 -0.05 6.21
C ASN A 132 -7.48 -1.32 6.29
N TYR A 133 -6.49 -1.42 5.42
CA TYR A 133 -5.50 -2.50 5.40
C TYR A 133 -4.18 -2.03 6.03
N LEU A 134 -3.65 -2.81 6.96
CA LEU A 134 -2.27 -2.73 7.40
C LEU A 134 -1.47 -3.87 6.76
N VAL A 135 -0.59 -3.52 5.84
CA VAL A 135 0.25 -4.46 5.10
C VAL A 135 1.69 -4.41 5.63
N THR A 136 2.26 -5.57 5.95
CA THR A 136 3.62 -5.70 6.51
C THR A 136 4.37 -6.87 5.92
N ILE A 137 5.71 -6.82 5.88
CA ILE A 137 6.53 -7.97 5.49
C ILE A 137 6.81 -8.92 6.66
N GLU A 138 6.79 -8.40 7.89
CA GLU A 138 7.00 -9.20 9.10
C GLU A 138 5.66 -9.56 9.76
N PRO A 139 5.45 -10.83 10.15
CA PRO A 139 4.27 -11.20 10.92
C PRO A 139 4.31 -10.55 12.31
N LEU A 140 3.14 -10.13 12.80
CA LEU A 140 2.97 -9.72 14.18
C LEU A 140 2.73 -10.94 15.08
N ALA A 141 3.12 -10.85 16.35
CA ALA A 141 2.69 -11.83 17.34
C ALA A 141 1.15 -11.87 17.40
N LYS A 142 0.54 -13.06 17.57
CA LYS A 142 -0.93 -13.22 17.61
C LYS A 142 -1.62 -12.29 18.62
N SER A 143 -0.97 -12.05 19.76
CA SER A 143 -1.45 -11.10 20.78
C SER A 143 -1.45 -9.65 20.30
N THR A 144 -0.49 -9.29 19.43
CA THR A 144 -0.42 -7.98 18.80
C THR A 144 -1.45 -7.90 17.68
N VAL A 145 -1.63 -8.93 16.84
CA VAL A 145 -2.69 -8.97 15.82
C VAL A 145 -4.08 -8.70 16.44
N LYS A 146 -4.41 -9.37 17.55
CA LYS A 146 -5.66 -9.11 18.29
C LYS A 146 -5.79 -7.68 18.80
N LYS A 147 -4.68 -7.02 19.14
CA LYS A 147 -4.65 -5.61 19.58
C LYS A 147 -4.65 -4.63 18.40
N THR A 148 -4.08 -5.02 17.26
CA THR A 148 -4.02 -4.26 16.01
C THR A 148 -5.39 -4.15 15.38
N LEU A 149 -6.18 -5.23 15.46
CA LEU A 149 -7.60 -5.23 15.16
C LEU A 149 -8.35 -4.53 16.31
N VAL A 150 -8.17 -3.22 16.43
CA VAL A 150 -8.99 -2.41 17.33
C VAL A 150 -10.38 -2.28 16.68
N PRO A 151 -11.47 -2.57 17.40
CA PRO A 151 -12.83 -2.39 16.90
C PRO A 151 -12.96 -1.03 16.20
N ASN A 152 -13.45 -1.05 14.96
CA ASN A 152 -13.67 0.13 14.11
C ASN A 152 -12.41 0.91 13.66
N THR A 153 -11.23 0.28 13.56
CA THR A 153 -10.03 0.92 12.98
C THR A 153 -9.48 0.15 11.76
N ILE A 154 -8.42 -0.63 11.92
CA ILE A 154 -7.82 -1.55 10.95
C ILE A 154 -8.74 -2.75 10.78
N ASP A 155 -9.21 -2.95 9.56
CA ASP A 155 -10.11 -4.06 9.20
C ASP A 155 -9.30 -5.32 8.86
N HIS A 156 -8.15 -5.13 8.20
CA HIS A 156 -7.32 -6.23 7.74
C HIS A 156 -5.86 -6.02 8.11
N PHE A 157 -5.29 -6.99 8.82
CA PHE A 157 -3.84 -7.11 9.00
C PHE A 157 -3.33 -8.18 8.04
N VAL A 158 -2.38 -7.81 7.18
CA VAL A 158 -1.95 -8.64 6.05
C VAL A 158 -0.42 -8.72 5.99
N VAL A 159 0.12 -9.94 5.96
CA VAL A 159 1.53 -10.22 5.74
C VAL A 159 1.78 -10.39 4.24
N ALA A 160 2.51 -9.44 3.67
CA ALA A 160 2.63 -9.19 2.24
C ALA A 160 3.28 -10.34 1.44
N ASN A 161 4.14 -11.14 2.08
CA ASN A 161 4.77 -12.31 1.45
C ASN A 161 4.06 -13.64 1.80
N LYS A 162 2.78 -13.58 2.19
CA LYS A 162 1.95 -14.75 2.49
C LYS A 162 0.69 -14.76 1.60
N PRO A 163 0.07 -15.94 1.38
CA PRO A 163 -1.10 -16.07 0.51
C PRO A 163 -2.26 -15.13 0.84
N GLU A 164 -2.42 -14.75 2.10
CA GLU A 164 -3.41 -13.74 2.54
C GLU A 164 -3.27 -12.39 1.83
N PHE A 165 -2.06 -12.00 1.41
CA PHE A 165 -1.89 -10.80 0.60
C PHE A 165 -2.48 -10.96 -0.79
N SER A 166 -2.35 -12.13 -1.42
CA SER A 166 -3.00 -12.37 -2.72
C SER A 166 -4.52 -12.34 -2.61
N GLN A 167 -5.08 -12.86 -1.51
CA GLN A 167 -6.50 -12.73 -1.24
C GLN A 167 -6.90 -11.25 -1.06
N ALA A 168 -6.14 -10.47 -0.29
CA ALA A 168 -6.40 -9.05 -0.13
C ALA A 168 -6.36 -8.29 -1.46
N VAL A 169 -5.43 -8.62 -2.36
CA VAL A 169 -5.39 -8.01 -3.71
C VAL A 169 -6.65 -8.34 -4.51
N ILE A 170 -7.13 -9.60 -4.49
CA ILE A 170 -8.38 -10.00 -5.13
C ILE A 170 -9.57 -9.21 -4.55
N ASP A 171 -9.66 -9.11 -3.23
CA ASP A 171 -10.74 -8.40 -2.54
C ASP A 171 -10.73 -6.89 -2.83
N ILE A 172 -9.54 -6.30 -3.01
CA ILE A 172 -9.37 -4.87 -3.37
C ILE A 172 -9.72 -4.65 -4.84
N ALA A 173 -9.26 -5.52 -5.74
CA ALA A 173 -9.52 -5.43 -7.18
C ALA A 173 -10.99 -5.63 -7.55
N GLY A 174 -11.73 -6.42 -6.75
CA GLY A 174 -13.16 -6.68 -6.95
C GLY A 174 -14.11 -5.51 -6.62
N ARG A 175 -13.58 -4.33 -6.25
CA ARG A 175 -14.37 -3.14 -5.88
C ARG A 175 -14.27 -2.06 -6.95
N GLU A 176 -15.22 -1.12 -6.92
CA GLU A 176 -15.24 0.01 -7.82
C GLU A 176 -14.58 1.25 -7.18
N TYR A 177 -13.73 1.94 -7.93
CA TYR A 177 -13.05 3.16 -7.50
C TYR A 177 -13.17 4.23 -8.56
N VAL A 178 -13.24 5.49 -8.12
CA VAL A 178 -13.44 6.63 -9.02
C VAL A 178 -12.27 7.61 -8.95
N ARG A 179 -11.94 8.20 -10.09
CA ARG A 179 -11.02 9.34 -10.12
C ARG A 179 -11.71 10.57 -9.52
N ALA A 180 -11.09 11.20 -8.54
CA ALA A 180 -11.48 12.48 -7.98
C ALA A 180 -11.28 13.59 -9.03
N ARG A 181 -12.35 14.11 -9.66
CA ARG A 181 -12.28 15.10 -10.75
C ARG A 181 -12.69 16.52 -10.36
N ASP A 182 -13.80 16.72 -9.63
CA ASP A 182 -14.47 18.04 -9.62
C ASP A 182 -14.47 18.81 -8.29
N ARG A 183 -14.24 18.14 -7.16
CA ARG A 183 -13.96 18.75 -5.84
C ARG A 183 -13.05 17.81 -5.09
N SER A 184 -11.78 17.76 -5.50
CA SER A 184 -10.93 16.60 -5.22
C SER A 184 -10.89 16.28 -3.73
N PRO A 185 -11.57 15.20 -3.27
CA PRO A 185 -11.38 14.70 -1.91
C PRO A 185 -9.92 14.33 -1.67
N ILE A 186 -9.11 14.20 -2.72
CA ILE A 186 -7.66 14.07 -2.65
C ILE A 186 -6.99 15.44 -2.80
N GLN A 187 -6.46 15.99 -1.72
CA GLN A 187 -5.77 17.29 -1.67
C GLN A 187 -4.34 17.19 -2.22
N LYS A 188 -3.69 16.05 -2.00
CA LYS A 188 -2.34 15.74 -2.46
C LYS A 188 -2.27 14.25 -2.79
N GLY A 189 -1.40 13.88 -3.73
CA GLY A 189 -1.11 12.49 -4.07
C GLY A 189 -0.72 12.35 -5.53
N SER A 190 -0.05 11.24 -5.86
CA SER A 190 0.23 10.88 -7.25
C SER A 190 -0.84 9.90 -7.72
N PHE A 191 -1.67 10.32 -8.68
CA PHE A 191 -2.72 9.48 -9.24
C PHE A 191 -2.13 8.44 -10.20
N VAL A 192 -2.44 7.18 -9.94
CA VAL A 192 -2.10 6.02 -10.75
C VAL A 192 -3.41 5.51 -11.37
N PRO A 193 -3.63 5.75 -12.67
CA PRO A 193 -4.90 5.44 -13.33
C PRO A 193 -5.15 3.95 -13.60
N VAL A 194 -4.11 3.12 -13.47
CA VAL A 194 -3.86 1.90 -14.27
C VAL A 194 -5.07 1.01 -14.49
N ALA A 195 -5.22 0.55 -15.73
CA ALA A 195 -6.32 -0.19 -16.33
C ALA A 195 -5.85 -1.56 -16.84
#